data_AF-A0A5B9P3D0-F1
#
_entry.id   AF-A0A5B9P3D0-F1
#
_cell.length_a   1.000
_cell.length_b   1.000
_cell.length_c   1.000
_cell.angle_alpha   90.00
_cell.angle_beta   90.00
_cell.angle_gamma   90.00
#
_symmetry.space_group_name_H-M   'P 1'
#
loop_
_entity.id
_entity.type
_entity.pdbx_description
1 polymer ?
#
loop_
_entity_poly.entity_id
_entity_poly.type
_entity_poly.pdbx_seq_one_letter_code
_entity_poly.pdbx_strand_id
1 'polypeptide(L)'
;MFLTCGVCFAQTEMTVETISGQLCKGTLEAVDSDGSLLGKGGEGGEGFEGVNIEQVLSISTNRKSSPPTGAVKLRLVDGGLLFVDDPKVDGETITFAKTASGLDSISMQAVRAMVFRESNLIREAVAQPATDQDTVIVTKGTSVARVSGVLESLNPEKLMLNFKGKSRPIKTEKLAAVVIADLGLSPPQGSMATVATIDGSMIRGVLTSYDQNSISLLLTGRQTVTIPVHQFVRIDIDSDSIAYLSSLEPVEVRQRPQFTVARQWQRNRSVEGNPIRLLVGKDSAGSDGSLTTDGLAQVQTFENGIGTSSFSRIVFENTKDFSRFLATVGIDAETEGHGDCEMRVEGDGITLWSQRVRGSDVAVQIDVDISGISQIALVVDPGEQFDLADHADWARARFLKTE
;
A
#
# COMPACT_ATOMS: atom_id res chain seq x y z
N MET A 1 15.60 -32.88 38.81
CA MET A 1 14.65 -31.76 38.69
C MET A 1 15.08 -30.95 37.48
N PHE A 2 14.61 -31.32 36.29
CA PHE A 2 14.94 -30.60 35.06
C PHE A 2 13.95 -29.45 34.91
N LEU A 3 14.42 -28.21 35.05
CA LEU A 3 13.66 -27.04 34.61
C LEU A 3 13.63 -27.06 33.08
N THR A 4 12.49 -27.44 32.52
CA THR A 4 12.14 -27.09 31.14
C THR A 4 11.95 -25.58 31.10
N CYS A 5 12.97 -24.86 30.61
CA CYS A 5 12.85 -23.46 30.24
C CYS A 5 11.92 -23.41 29.02
N GLY A 6 10.63 -23.19 29.26
CA GLY A 6 9.69 -22.89 28.19
C GLY A 6 10.14 -21.61 27.52
N VAL A 7 10.54 -21.70 26.25
CA VAL A 7 10.76 -20.53 25.41
C VAL A 7 9.40 -19.86 25.27
N CYS A 8 9.15 -18.86 26.11
CA CYS A 8 8.02 -17.96 25.95
C CYS A 8 8.33 -17.13 24.71
N PHE A 9 7.74 -17.47 23.56
CA PHE A 9 7.77 -16.57 22.42
C PHE A 9 7.04 -15.31 22.86
N ALA A 10 7.79 -14.23 23.07
CA ALA A 10 7.21 -12.92 23.31
C ALA A 10 6.25 -12.64 22.15
N GLN A 11 4.95 -12.56 22.46
CA GLN A 11 3.94 -12.22 21.48
C GLN A 11 4.32 -10.85 20.88
N THR A 12 4.44 -10.81 19.55
CA THR A 12 4.86 -9.59 18.86
C THR A 12 3.68 -8.63 18.86
N GLU A 13 3.86 -7.46 19.48
CA GLU A 13 2.88 -6.38 19.39
C GLU A 13 2.75 -5.93 17.92
N MET A 14 1.51 -5.81 17.48
CA MET A 14 1.11 -5.42 16.16
C MET A 14 0.31 -4.13 16.24
N THR A 15 0.44 -3.30 15.21
CA THR A 15 -0.43 -2.15 14.98
C THR A 15 -1.31 -2.45 13.78
N VAL A 16 -2.62 -2.46 14.00
CA VAL A 16 -3.66 -2.54 12.97
C VAL A 16 -4.14 -1.14 12.69
N GLU A 17 -4.12 -0.75 11.42
CA GLU A 17 -4.71 0.49 10.94
C GLU A 17 -5.96 0.15 10.16
N THR A 18 -7.09 0.74 10.56
CA THR A 18 -8.37 0.55 9.89
C THR A 18 -8.56 1.55 8.75
N ILE A 19 -9.54 1.30 7.88
CA ILE A 19 -9.99 2.22 6.83
C ILE A 19 -10.48 3.55 7.43
N SER A 20 -11.00 3.54 8.66
CA SER A 20 -11.38 4.77 9.39
C SER A 20 -10.17 5.54 9.93
N GLY A 21 -8.96 4.95 9.90
CA GLY A 21 -7.72 5.56 10.38
C GLY A 21 -7.47 5.31 11.87
N GLN A 22 -8.31 4.52 12.53
CA GLN A 22 -8.10 4.07 13.90
C GLN A 22 -6.86 3.16 13.95
N LEU A 23 -6.06 3.34 15.00
CA LEU A 23 -4.88 2.53 15.26
C LEU A 23 -5.13 1.64 16.48
N CYS A 24 -5.31 0.34 16.26
CA CYS A 24 -5.44 -0.65 17.33
C CYS A 24 -4.08 -1.31 17.56
N LYS A 25 -3.64 -1.40 18.82
CA LYS A 25 -2.37 -2.04 19.19
C LYS A 25 -2.62 -3.23 20.07
N GLY A 26 -1.88 -4.31 19.83
CA GLY A 26 -1.97 -5.51 20.63
C GLY A 26 -1.36 -6.74 19.97
N THR A 27 -1.68 -7.92 20.50
CA THR A 27 -1.29 -9.20 19.88
C THR A 27 -2.47 -9.76 19.09
N LEU A 28 -2.33 -9.81 17.77
CA LEU A 28 -3.28 -10.51 16.91
C LEU A 28 -3.02 -12.03 16.97
N GLU A 29 -4.05 -12.79 17.31
CA GLU A 29 -3.99 -14.25 17.45
C GLU A 29 -4.53 -14.96 16.21
N ALA A 30 -5.60 -14.47 15.59
CA ALA A 30 -6.17 -15.04 14.38
C ALA A 30 -7.05 -14.02 13.63
N VAL A 31 -7.38 -14.36 12.38
CA VAL A 31 -8.57 -13.85 11.68
C VAL A 31 -9.50 -15.04 11.51
N ASP A 32 -10.73 -14.92 12.02
CA ASP A 32 -11.69 -16.02 11.95
C ASP A 32 -12.35 -16.13 10.55
N SER A 33 -13.30 -17.06 10.42
CA SER A 33 -13.95 -17.33 9.14
C SER A 33 -14.89 -16.22 8.65
N ASP A 34 -15.34 -15.32 9.52
CA ASP A 34 -16.16 -14.17 9.13
C ASP A 34 -15.31 -12.90 8.90
N GLY A 35 -14.00 -13.01 9.13
CA GLY A 35 -13.04 -11.94 8.93
C GLY A 35 -12.78 -11.11 10.19
N SER A 36 -13.37 -11.45 11.33
CA SER A 36 -13.13 -10.74 12.59
C SER A 36 -11.71 -11.01 13.09
N LEU A 37 -11.05 -9.94 13.53
CA LEU A 37 -9.73 -10.01 14.13
C LEU A 37 -9.84 -10.47 15.59
N LEU A 38 -9.19 -11.59 15.91
CA LEU A 38 -9.11 -12.13 17.26
C LEU A 38 -7.76 -11.80 17.88
N GLY A 39 -7.75 -11.21 19.08
CA GLY A 39 -6.51 -10.94 19.79
C GLY A 39 -6.70 -10.17 21.08
N LYS A 40 -5.57 -9.76 21.68
CA LYS A 40 -5.54 -9.03 22.95
C LYS A 40 -5.00 -7.63 22.71
N GLY A 41 -5.65 -6.60 23.25
CA GLY A 41 -5.13 -5.23 23.24
C GLY A 41 -3.81 -5.11 24.01
N GLY A 42 -2.98 -4.15 23.61
CA GLY A 42 -1.78 -3.75 24.34
C GLY A 42 -2.12 -3.03 25.66
N GLU A 43 -1.11 -2.75 26.49
CA GLU A 43 -1.33 -2.00 27.73
C GLU A 43 -1.94 -0.62 27.43
N GLY A 44 -3.21 -0.43 27.79
CA GLY A 44 -3.93 0.84 27.63
C GLY A 44 -4.52 1.12 26.24
N GLY A 45 -4.47 0.16 25.30
CA GLY A 45 -5.08 0.30 23.97
C GLY A 45 -6.43 -0.40 23.83
N GLU A 46 -7.31 0.12 22.95
CA GLU A 46 -8.45 -0.65 22.46
C GLU A 46 -7.93 -1.90 21.73
N GLY A 47 -8.50 -3.07 22.04
CA GLY A 47 -8.14 -4.33 21.39
C GLY A 47 -8.59 -4.38 19.93
N PHE A 48 -8.64 -5.60 19.37
CA PHE A 48 -9.15 -5.82 18.00
C PHE A 48 -10.66 -6.12 17.97
N GLU A 49 -11.36 -5.90 19.09
CA GLU A 49 -12.77 -6.25 19.24
C GLU A 49 -13.63 -5.45 18.25
N GLY A 50 -14.41 -6.17 17.43
CA GLY A 50 -15.28 -5.56 16.41
C GLY A 50 -14.59 -5.13 15.12
N VAL A 51 -13.28 -5.32 14.97
CA VAL A 51 -12.56 -5.00 13.73
C VAL A 51 -12.64 -6.18 12.76
N ASN A 52 -13.20 -5.94 11.57
CA ASN A 52 -13.20 -6.90 10.47
C ASN A 52 -12.04 -6.63 9.49
N ILE A 53 -11.46 -7.69 8.92
CA ILE A 53 -10.35 -7.62 7.97
C ILE A 53 -10.64 -6.76 6.74
N GLU A 54 -11.90 -6.64 6.30
CA GLU A 54 -12.30 -5.77 5.19
C GLU A 54 -12.19 -4.28 5.53
N GLN A 55 -12.22 -3.96 6.82
CA GLN A 55 -12.02 -2.62 7.37
C GLN A 55 -10.56 -2.35 7.73
N VAL A 56 -9.64 -3.27 7.47
CA VAL A 56 -8.21 -3.11 7.76
C VAL A 56 -7.48 -2.59 6.52
N LEU A 57 -6.70 -1.53 6.68
CA LEU A 57 -5.74 -1.06 5.67
C LEU A 57 -4.41 -1.78 5.81
N SER A 58 -3.94 -1.91 7.04
CA SER A 58 -2.67 -2.57 7.28
C SER A 58 -2.54 -3.19 8.66
N ILE A 59 -1.70 -4.22 8.73
CA ILE A 59 -1.27 -4.85 9.96
C ILE A 59 0.26 -4.81 9.96
N SER A 60 0.89 -4.27 10.99
CA SER A 60 2.34 -4.06 11.01
C SER A 60 2.97 -4.42 12.34
N THR A 61 4.24 -4.82 12.29
CA THR A 61 5.09 -5.07 13.46
C THR A 61 6.18 -4.01 13.57
N ASN A 62 6.93 -4.03 14.67
CA ASN A 62 8.15 -3.23 14.82
C ASN A 62 9.38 -3.83 14.12
N ARG A 63 9.24 -4.97 13.43
CA ARG A 63 10.36 -5.63 12.73
C ARG A 63 10.76 -4.82 11.51
N LYS A 64 12.02 -4.96 11.10
CA LYS A 64 12.56 -4.31 9.91
C LYS A 64 12.92 -5.36 8.86
N SER A 65 12.71 -5.03 7.60
CA SER A 65 13.17 -5.83 6.47
C SER A 65 14.64 -5.53 6.14
N SER A 66 15.41 -6.55 5.80
CA SER A 66 16.78 -6.45 5.31
C SER A 66 16.96 -7.33 4.07
N PRO A 67 16.78 -6.78 2.85
CA PRO A 67 16.96 -7.53 1.61
C PRO A 67 18.36 -8.14 1.49
N PRO A 68 18.48 -9.42 1.07
CA PRO A 68 19.78 -10.03 0.81
C PRO A 68 20.47 -9.36 -0.39
N THR A 69 21.80 -9.23 -0.30
CA THR A 69 22.61 -8.69 -1.40
C THR A 69 22.89 -9.79 -2.41
N GLY A 70 22.67 -9.51 -3.70
CA GLY A 70 23.04 -10.42 -4.79
C GLY A 70 22.05 -11.56 -5.05
N ALA A 71 20.98 -11.68 -4.26
CA ALA A 71 19.91 -12.63 -4.50
C ALA A 71 19.21 -12.38 -5.84
N VAL A 72 18.74 -13.45 -6.47
CA VAL A 72 17.90 -13.38 -7.66
C VAL A 72 16.50 -12.93 -7.24
N LYS A 73 15.90 -12.05 -8.02
CA LYS A 73 14.56 -11.52 -7.76
C LYS A 73 13.53 -12.28 -8.59
N LEU A 74 12.61 -13.00 -7.94
CA LEU A 74 11.41 -13.51 -8.62
C LEU A 74 10.33 -12.44 -8.55
N ARG A 75 9.99 -11.85 -9.70
CA ARG A 75 8.81 -11.00 -9.84
C ARG A 75 7.61 -11.91 -10.02
N LEU A 76 6.58 -11.74 -9.19
CA LEU A 76 5.35 -12.53 -9.27
C LEU A 76 4.35 -11.88 -10.23
N VAL A 77 3.43 -12.67 -10.77
CA VAL A 77 2.36 -12.19 -11.67
C VAL A 77 1.48 -11.15 -10.97
N ASP A 78 1.20 -11.34 -9.68
CA ASP A 78 0.37 -10.44 -8.87
C ASP A 78 1.08 -9.16 -8.40
N GLY A 79 2.31 -8.89 -8.87
CA GLY A 79 3.11 -7.73 -8.48
C GLY A 79 4.05 -7.95 -7.29
N GLY A 80 4.04 -9.14 -6.68
CA GLY A 80 4.96 -9.52 -5.61
C GLY A 80 6.43 -9.65 -6.05
N LEU A 81 7.32 -9.76 -5.06
CA LEU A 81 8.75 -9.91 -5.21
C LEU A 81 9.27 -10.92 -4.18
N LEU A 82 9.95 -11.97 -4.63
CA LEU A 82 10.72 -12.86 -3.76
C LEU A 82 12.21 -12.68 -4.00
N PHE A 83 13.00 -12.71 -2.93
CA PHE A 83 14.44 -12.87 -3.01
C PHE A 83 14.80 -14.34 -2.84
N VAL A 84 15.50 -14.91 -3.84
CA VAL A 84 15.86 -16.33 -3.85
C VAL A 84 17.32 -16.52 -4.24
N ASP A 85 17.92 -17.58 -3.72
CA ASP A 85 19.26 -18.01 -4.09
C ASP A 85 19.19 -19.19 -5.07
N ASP A 86 20.00 -19.10 -6.13
CA ASP A 86 20.24 -20.16 -7.13
C ASP A 86 18.96 -20.87 -7.64
N PRO A 87 17.99 -20.14 -8.22
CA PRO A 87 16.76 -20.74 -8.71
C PRO A 87 17.04 -21.75 -9.83
N LYS A 88 16.34 -22.89 -9.76
CA LYS A 88 16.37 -23.95 -10.77
C LYS A 88 14.98 -24.16 -11.33
N VAL A 89 14.91 -24.41 -12.63
CA VAL A 89 13.65 -24.72 -13.31
C VAL A 89 13.69 -26.15 -13.81
N ASP A 90 12.68 -26.92 -13.41
CA ASP A 90 12.41 -28.28 -13.88
C ASP A 90 10.91 -28.42 -14.15
N GLY A 91 10.54 -28.60 -15.42
CA GLY A 91 9.15 -28.49 -15.87
C GLY A 91 8.54 -27.14 -15.52
N GLU A 92 7.36 -27.15 -14.90
CA GLU A 92 6.59 -25.96 -14.51
C GLU A 92 6.94 -25.43 -13.11
N THR A 93 7.99 -25.95 -12.46
CA THR A 93 8.33 -25.60 -11.08
C THR A 93 9.70 -24.92 -11.01
N ILE A 94 9.75 -23.79 -10.30
CA ILE A 94 11.00 -23.14 -9.91
C ILE A 94 11.32 -23.56 -8.47
N THR A 95 12.50 -24.11 -8.23
CA THR A 95 12.98 -24.53 -6.91
C THR A 95 14.17 -23.69 -6.47
N PHE A 96 14.30 -23.43 -5.17
CA PHE A 96 15.33 -22.58 -4.57
C PHE A 96 15.53 -22.92 -3.08
N ALA A 97 16.54 -22.33 -2.45
CA ALA A 97 16.73 -22.46 -1.01
C ALA A 97 15.54 -21.85 -0.24
N LYS A 98 15.14 -22.45 0.88
CA LYS A 98 13.98 -22.01 1.65
C LYS A 98 14.10 -20.53 2.06
N THR A 99 13.10 -19.73 1.68
CA THR A 99 13.03 -18.28 1.92
C THR A 99 12.37 -17.95 3.26
N ALA A 100 12.42 -16.68 3.67
CA ALA A 100 11.68 -16.19 4.82
C ALA A 100 10.16 -16.33 4.66
N SER A 101 9.66 -16.31 3.43
CA SER A 101 8.25 -16.60 3.12
C SER A 101 7.86 -18.07 3.26
N GLY A 102 8.80 -18.94 3.67
CA GLY A 102 8.56 -20.36 3.89
C GLY A 102 8.63 -21.22 2.63
N LEU A 103 8.81 -20.61 1.46
CA LEU A 103 8.87 -21.28 0.17
C LEU A 103 10.26 -21.83 -0.13
N ASP A 104 10.32 -23.03 -0.69
CA ASP A 104 11.49 -23.61 -1.37
C ASP A 104 11.21 -23.90 -2.85
N SER A 105 9.97 -23.64 -3.29
CA SER A 105 9.50 -23.84 -4.64
C SER A 105 8.29 -22.97 -4.94
N ILE A 106 8.07 -22.69 -6.23
CA ILE A 106 6.89 -21.97 -6.73
C ILE A 106 6.58 -22.41 -8.16
N SER A 107 5.29 -22.46 -8.50
CA SER A 107 4.87 -22.67 -9.90
C SER A 107 5.34 -21.52 -10.80
N MET A 108 5.81 -21.85 -12.00
CA MET A 108 6.15 -20.87 -13.03
C MET A 108 4.96 -19.97 -13.40
N GLN A 109 3.72 -20.47 -13.27
CA GLN A 109 2.50 -19.71 -13.51
C GLN A 109 2.32 -18.52 -12.56
N ALA A 110 2.93 -18.57 -11.37
CA ALA A 110 2.90 -17.47 -10.41
C ALA A 110 4.04 -16.47 -10.62
N VAL A 111 5.00 -16.76 -11.52
CA VAL A 111 6.22 -15.97 -11.71
C VAL A 111 6.17 -15.22 -13.03
N ARG A 112 6.25 -13.88 -12.94
CA ARG A 112 6.41 -13.00 -14.10
C ARG A 112 7.83 -13.03 -14.65
N ALA A 113 8.85 -13.00 -13.77
CA ALA A 113 10.23 -13.01 -14.22
C ALA A 113 11.21 -13.45 -13.13
N MET A 114 12.31 -14.09 -13.57
CA MET A 114 13.54 -14.27 -12.81
C MET A 114 14.52 -13.16 -13.20
N VAL A 115 14.87 -12.26 -12.28
CA VAL A 115 15.77 -11.12 -12.55
C VAL A 115 17.09 -11.30 -11.79
N PHE A 116 18.17 -11.51 -12.55
CA PHE A 116 19.53 -11.70 -12.04
C PHE A 116 20.29 -10.37 -11.94
N ARG A 117 19.98 -9.41 -12.82
CA ARG A 117 20.56 -8.06 -12.83
C ARG A 117 19.49 -7.05 -13.21
N GLU A 118 19.33 -5.98 -12.44
CA GLU A 118 18.32 -4.96 -12.71
C GLU A 118 18.76 -3.98 -13.80
N SER A 119 17.81 -3.55 -14.65
CA SER A 119 17.98 -2.45 -15.61
C SER A 119 16.62 -1.92 -16.08
N ASN A 120 16.56 -0.71 -16.63
CA ASN A 120 15.31 -0.15 -17.16
C ASN A 120 14.70 -1.03 -18.27
N LEU A 121 15.54 -1.59 -19.14
CA LEU A 121 15.13 -2.54 -20.18
C LEU A 121 14.37 -3.76 -19.61
N ILE A 122 14.83 -4.25 -18.46
CA ILE A 122 14.22 -5.41 -17.79
C ILE A 122 12.91 -5.01 -17.14
N ARG A 123 12.83 -3.83 -16.52
CA ARG A 123 11.57 -3.30 -15.97
C ARG A 123 10.49 -3.19 -17.05
N GLU A 124 10.84 -2.68 -18.23
CA GLU A 124 9.95 -2.61 -19.38
C GLU A 124 9.49 -4.00 -19.83
N ALA A 125 10.43 -4.95 -19.98
CA ALA A 125 10.10 -6.31 -20.39
C ALA A 125 9.23 -7.06 -19.38
N VAL A 126 9.42 -6.81 -18.07
CA VAL A 126 8.60 -7.36 -16.99
C VAL A 126 7.19 -6.76 -16.99
N ALA A 127 7.06 -5.46 -17.27
CA ALA A 127 5.78 -4.76 -17.32
C ALA A 127 4.95 -5.12 -18.57
N GLN A 128 5.62 -5.50 -19.66
CA GLN A 128 5.00 -5.87 -20.94
C GLN A 128 5.56 -7.22 -21.43
N PRO A 129 5.19 -8.33 -20.77
CA PRO A 129 5.59 -9.67 -21.17
C PRO A 129 4.98 -10.04 -22.53
N ALA A 130 5.66 -10.93 -23.27
CA ALA A 130 5.06 -11.56 -24.45
C ALA A 130 3.97 -12.55 -24.03
N THR A 131 3.01 -12.85 -24.91
CA THR A 131 1.85 -13.71 -24.60
C THR A 131 1.99 -15.15 -25.08
N ASP A 132 3.06 -15.47 -25.81
CA ASP A 132 3.23 -16.75 -26.52
C ASP A 132 4.57 -17.44 -26.25
N GLN A 133 5.63 -16.69 -25.96
CA GLN A 133 6.98 -17.21 -25.72
C GLN A 133 7.67 -16.50 -24.57
N ASP A 134 8.49 -17.23 -23.83
CA ASP A 134 9.35 -16.64 -22.81
C ASP A 134 10.42 -15.78 -23.46
N THR A 135 10.88 -14.77 -22.73
CA THR A 135 11.94 -13.86 -23.19
C THR A 135 13.14 -13.96 -22.29
N VAL A 136 14.25 -14.48 -22.83
CA VAL A 136 15.54 -14.50 -22.15
C VAL A 136 16.33 -13.25 -22.53
N ILE A 137 16.75 -12.49 -21.53
CA ILE A 137 17.58 -11.30 -21.67
C ILE A 137 19.00 -11.66 -21.24
N VAL A 138 19.96 -11.54 -22.16
CA VAL A 138 21.37 -11.85 -21.92
C VAL A 138 22.24 -10.60 -22.00
N THR A 139 23.27 -10.55 -21.17
CA THR A 139 24.32 -9.52 -21.22
C THR A 139 25.43 -9.93 -22.21
N LYS A 140 25.90 -8.96 -23.00
CA LYS A 140 27.04 -9.06 -23.93
C LYS A 140 27.92 -7.81 -23.76
N GLY A 141 28.84 -7.86 -22.80
CA GLY A 141 29.65 -6.69 -22.44
C GLY A 141 28.74 -5.58 -21.90
N THR A 142 28.71 -4.44 -22.59
CA THR A 142 27.82 -3.30 -22.28
C THR A 142 26.45 -3.37 -22.94
N SER A 143 26.24 -4.32 -23.86
CA SER A 143 24.98 -4.49 -24.59
C SER A 143 24.12 -5.61 -24.01
N VAL A 144 22.83 -5.57 -24.31
CA VAL A 144 21.83 -6.56 -23.90
C VAL A 144 21.12 -7.10 -25.14
N ALA A 145 20.82 -8.39 -25.15
CA ALA A 145 20.09 -9.03 -26.24
C ALA A 145 18.88 -9.79 -25.70
N ARG A 146 17.77 -9.75 -26.45
CA ARG A 146 16.55 -10.51 -26.17
C ARG A 146 16.51 -11.76 -27.06
N VAL A 147 16.15 -12.90 -26.49
CA VAL A 147 15.95 -14.16 -27.20
C VAL A 147 14.61 -14.74 -26.76
N SER A 148 13.66 -14.82 -27.69
CA SER A 148 12.33 -15.39 -27.43
C SER A 148 12.33 -16.89 -27.72
N GLY A 149 11.76 -17.69 -26.83
CA GLY A 149 11.65 -19.14 -26.96
C GLY A 149 10.91 -19.75 -25.78
N VAL A 150 10.78 -21.08 -25.75
CA VAL A 150 10.16 -21.79 -24.61
C VAL A 150 11.24 -22.21 -23.62
N LEU A 151 11.13 -21.80 -22.36
CA LEU A 151 12.03 -22.21 -21.30
C LEU A 151 11.86 -23.71 -21.02
N GLU A 152 12.94 -24.48 -21.12
CA GLU A 152 12.90 -25.93 -20.85
C GLU A 152 13.46 -26.27 -19.47
N SER A 153 14.54 -25.60 -19.06
CA SER A 153 15.14 -25.78 -17.73
C SER A 153 16.13 -24.67 -17.41
N LEU A 154 16.44 -24.52 -16.12
CA LEU A 154 17.48 -23.65 -15.60
C LEU A 154 18.21 -24.36 -14.47
N ASN A 155 19.54 -24.31 -14.50
CA ASN A 155 20.38 -24.76 -13.41
C ASN A 155 21.56 -23.78 -13.20
N PRO A 156 22.42 -23.98 -12.18
CA PRO A 156 23.51 -23.05 -11.90
C PRO A 156 24.50 -22.83 -13.06
N GLU A 157 24.63 -23.79 -13.99
CA GLU A 157 25.55 -23.69 -15.13
C GLU A 157 24.90 -23.04 -16.36
N LYS A 158 23.67 -23.44 -16.68
CA LYS A 158 23.00 -23.07 -17.92
C LYS A 158 21.47 -23.10 -17.83
N LEU A 159 20.87 -22.31 -18.71
CA LEU A 159 19.49 -22.35 -19.13
C LEU A 159 19.38 -23.08 -20.46
N MET A 160 18.36 -23.93 -20.61
CA MET A 160 17.98 -24.55 -21.88
C MET A 160 16.74 -23.87 -22.43
N LEU A 161 16.85 -23.33 -23.65
CA LEU A 161 15.76 -22.62 -24.32
C LEU A 161 15.44 -23.30 -25.65
N ASN A 162 14.18 -23.64 -25.88
CA ASN A 162 13.71 -24.04 -27.20
C ASN A 162 13.55 -22.82 -28.10
N PHE A 163 14.52 -22.61 -28.99
CA PHE A 163 14.51 -21.52 -29.95
C PHE A 163 14.22 -22.08 -31.36
N LYS A 164 13.04 -21.77 -31.90
CA LYS A 164 12.60 -22.20 -33.24
C LYS A 164 12.69 -23.73 -33.42
N GLY A 165 12.21 -24.49 -32.43
CA GLY A 165 12.17 -25.95 -32.44
C GLY A 165 13.49 -26.65 -32.12
N LYS A 166 14.51 -25.91 -31.66
CA LYS A 166 15.81 -26.46 -31.27
C LYS A 166 16.19 -26.01 -29.88
N SER A 167 16.50 -26.96 -29.01
CA SER A 167 17.04 -26.69 -27.68
C SER A 167 18.43 -26.07 -27.78
N ARG A 168 18.63 -24.92 -27.13
CA ARG A 168 19.87 -24.12 -27.14
C ARG A 168 20.32 -23.83 -25.70
N PRO A 169 21.57 -24.14 -25.33
CA PRO A 169 22.11 -23.78 -24.02
C PRO A 169 22.54 -22.30 -23.98
N ILE A 170 22.22 -21.62 -22.88
CA ILE A 170 22.66 -20.27 -22.54
C ILE A 170 23.29 -20.34 -21.15
N LYS A 171 24.54 -19.90 -20.99
CA LYS A 171 25.20 -19.93 -19.67
C LYS A 171 24.49 -19.01 -18.68
N THR A 172 24.29 -19.47 -17.44
CA THR A 172 23.61 -18.72 -16.38
C THR A 172 24.31 -17.39 -16.06
N GLU A 173 25.65 -17.36 -16.11
CA GLU A 173 26.47 -16.16 -15.91
C GLU A 173 26.15 -14.98 -16.87
N LYS A 174 25.55 -15.28 -18.03
CA LYS A 174 25.17 -14.29 -19.04
C LYS A 174 23.75 -13.78 -18.87
N LEU A 175 22.92 -14.44 -18.06
CA LEU A 175 21.52 -14.07 -17.87
C LEU A 175 21.44 -12.73 -17.13
N ALA A 176 20.60 -11.84 -17.65
CA ALA A 176 20.17 -10.63 -16.97
C ALA A 176 18.76 -10.83 -16.39
N ALA A 177 17.86 -11.42 -17.18
CA ALA A 177 16.54 -11.80 -16.76
C ALA A 177 15.96 -12.91 -17.66
N VAL A 178 14.97 -13.62 -17.13
CA VAL A 178 14.07 -14.50 -17.87
C VAL A 178 12.65 -14.04 -17.56
N VAL A 179 11.93 -13.56 -18.56
CA VAL A 179 10.53 -13.12 -18.42
C VAL A 179 9.65 -14.24 -18.95
N ILE A 180 8.71 -14.69 -18.11
CA ILE A 180 7.78 -15.76 -18.44
C ILE A 180 6.61 -15.19 -19.25
N ALA A 181 6.20 -15.93 -20.27
CA ALA A 181 5.06 -15.56 -21.11
C ALA A 181 3.79 -15.34 -20.28
N ASP A 182 3.00 -14.33 -20.64
CA ASP A 182 1.70 -14.07 -20.04
C ASP A 182 0.61 -14.89 -20.71
N LEU A 183 0.16 -15.93 -20.02
CA LEU A 183 -0.93 -16.78 -20.48
C LEU A 183 -2.32 -16.21 -20.16
N GLY A 184 -2.41 -14.98 -19.63
CA GLY A 184 -3.67 -14.32 -19.32
C GLY A 184 -4.41 -14.97 -18.15
N LEU A 185 -3.67 -15.52 -17.18
CA LEU A 185 -4.27 -16.10 -15.98
C LEU A 185 -4.97 -15.01 -15.17
N SER A 186 -6.23 -15.26 -14.82
CA SER A 186 -6.99 -14.35 -13.97
C SER A 186 -6.51 -14.46 -12.52
N PRO A 187 -6.44 -13.33 -11.79
CA PRO A 187 -6.16 -13.36 -10.36
C PRO A 187 -7.26 -14.10 -9.59
N PRO A 188 -6.93 -14.69 -8.43
CA PRO A 188 -7.94 -15.27 -7.55
C PRO A 188 -8.97 -14.21 -7.13
N GLN A 189 -10.21 -14.66 -6.87
CA GLN A 189 -11.27 -13.78 -6.39
C GLN A 189 -11.08 -13.45 -4.90
N GLY A 190 -11.32 -12.20 -4.53
CA GLY A 190 -11.24 -11.69 -3.16
C GLY A 190 -10.33 -10.47 -3.06
N SER A 191 -10.33 -9.85 -1.89
CA SER A 191 -9.43 -8.72 -1.59
C SER A 191 -7.98 -9.19 -1.60
N MET A 192 -7.15 -8.51 -2.39
CA MET A 192 -5.73 -8.80 -2.45
C MET A 192 -5.05 -8.24 -1.19
N ALA A 193 -4.03 -8.93 -0.72
CA ALA A 193 -3.17 -8.47 0.36
C ALA A 193 -1.71 -8.65 -0.05
N THR A 194 -0.86 -7.74 0.39
CA THR A 194 0.59 -7.82 0.24
C THR A 194 1.23 -8.06 1.59
N VAL A 195 1.89 -9.21 1.76
CA VAL A 195 2.62 -9.56 2.97
C VAL A 195 4.11 -9.37 2.75
N ALA A 196 4.72 -8.45 3.50
CA ALA A 196 6.15 -8.21 3.54
C ALA A 196 6.83 -9.05 4.63
N THR A 197 8.00 -9.60 4.33
CA THR A 197 8.82 -10.43 5.24
C THR A 197 10.14 -9.77 5.63
N ILE A 198 10.82 -10.32 6.65
CA ILE A 198 12.07 -9.76 7.19
C ILE A 198 13.24 -9.76 6.19
N ASP A 199 13.19 -10.59 5.15
CA ASP A 199 14.16 -10.59 4.03
C ASP A 199 13.78 -9.58 2.93
N GLY A 200 12.75 -8.75 3.15
CA GLY A 200 12.25 -7.79 2.18
C GLY A 200 11.42 -8.37 1.04
N SER A 201 11.17 -9.69 1.01
CA SER A 201 10.22 -10.27 0.06
C SER A 201 8.81 -9.72 0.32
N MET A 202 8.03 -9.55 -0.74
CA MET A 202 6.65 -9.06 -0.73
C MET A 202 5.79 -10.04 -1.51
N ILE A 203 4.86 -10.73 -0.86
CA ILE A 203 3.99 -11.72 -1.49
C ILE A 203 2.61 -11.12 -1.59
N ARG A 204 2.10 -10.97 -2.82
CA ARG A 204 0.77 -10.42 -3.08
C ARG A 204 -0.17 -11.53 -3.55
N GLY A 205 -1.32 -11.65 -2.90
CA GLY A 205 -2.32 -12.70 -3.13
C GLY A 205 -3.58 -12.47 -2.31
N VAL A 206 -4.62 -13.29 -2.48
CA VAL A 206 -5.83 -13.23 -1.63
C VAL A 206 -5.51 -13.84 -0.27
N LEU A 207 -5.79 -13.11 0.81
CA LEU A 207 -5.61 -13.61 2.18
C LEU A 207 -6.64 -14.69 2.48
N THR A 208 -6.20 -15.93 2.71
CA THR A 208 -7.10 -17.07 2.98
C THR A 208 -7.14 -17.47 4.45
N SER A 209 -6.07 -17.22 5.21
CA SER A 209 -6.05 -17.46 6.66
C SER A 209 -4.95 -16.67 7.35
N TYR A 210 -5.18 -16.35 8.62
CA TYR A 210 -4.19 -15.81 9.54
C TYR A 210 -4.39 -16.48 10.90
N ASP A 211 -3.34 -17.09 11.45
CA ASP A 211 -3.31 -17.61 12.82
C ASP A 211 -1.98 -17.27 13.50
N GLN A 212 -1.76 -17.75 14.73
CA GLN A 212 -0.54 -17.45 15.51
C GLN A 212 0.75 -17.98 14.88
N ASN A 213 0.66 -18.97 13.99
CA ASN A 213 1.80 -19.63 13.37
C ASN A 213 2.07 -19.11 11.97
N SER A 214 1.01 -18.87 11.19
CA SER A 214 1.12 -18.65 9.76
C SER A 214 0.06 -17.73 9.16
N ILE A 215 0.46 -17.10 8.05
CA ILE A 215 -0.38 -16.30 7.17
C ILE A 215 -0.42 -17.02 5.83
N SER A 216 -1.61 -17.32 5.30
CA SER A 216 -1.76 -17.99 4.01
C SER A 216 -2.33 -17.06 2.95
N LEU A 217 -1.66 -17.02 1.80
CA LEU A 217 -2.10 -16.28 0.62
C LEU A 217 -2.37 -17.25 -0.54
N LEU A 218 -3.43 -17.01 -1.30
CA LEU A 218 -3.69 -17.64 -2.58
C LEU A 218 -3.22 -16.72 -3.71
N LEU A 219 -2.29 -17.21 -4.53
CA LEU A 219 -1.70 -16.48 -5.66
C LEU A 219 -2.39 -16.86 -6.97
N THR A 220 -2.16 -16.05 -8.00
CA THR A 220 -2.46 -16.43 -9.39
C THR A 220 -1.80 -17.74 -9.76
N GLY A 221 -2.52 -18.59 -10.50
CA GLY A 221 -2.12 -19.99 -10.73
C GLY A 221 -2.53 -20.96 -9.62
N ARG A 222 -3.38 -20.52 -8.67
CA ARG A 222 -3.91 -21.32 -7.54
C ARG A 222 -2.85 -21.89 -6.61
N GLN A 223 -1.69 -21.24 -6.55
CA GLN A 223 -0.63 -21.59 -5.60
C GLN A 223 -0.96 -20.99 -4.24
N THR A 224 -1.00 -21.82 -3.19
CA THR A 224 -1.04 -21.31 -1.82
C THR A 224 0.38 -21.11 -1.29
N VAL A 225 0.62 -19.99 -0.62
CA VAL A 225 1.87 -19.65 0.06
C VAL A 225 1.58 -19.46 1.54
N THR A 226 2.30 -20.18 2.40
CA THR A 226 2.15 -20.13 3.87
C THR A 226 3.38 -19.50 4.49
N ILE A 227 3.22 -18.27 4.97
CA ILE A 227 4.27 -17.42 5.52
C ILE A 227 4.28 -17.58 7.05
N PRO A 228 5.43 -17.92 7.67
CA PRO A 228 5.50 -17.98 9.13
C PRO A 228 5.32 -16.58 9.77
N VAL A 229 4.49 -16.45 10.80
CA VAL A 229 4.21 -15.16 11.47
C VAL A 229 5.46 -14.54 12.10
N HIS A 230 6.47 -15.32 12.46
CA HIS A 230 7.74 -14.78 12.96
C HIS A 230 8.62 -14.13 11.87
N GLN A 231 8.30 -14.35 10.59
CA GLN A 231 8.98 -13.77 9.43
C GLN A 231 8.25 -12.54 8.88
N PHE A 232 7.01 -12.31 9.32
CA PHE A 232 6.13 -11.24 8.89
C PHE A 232 6.58 -9.86 9.41
N VAL A 233 6.48 -8.84 8.56
CA VAL A 233 6.76 -7.43 8.89
C VAL A 233 5.48 -6.59 8.78
N ARG A 234 4.78 -6.68 7.64
CA ARG A 234 3.59 -5.88 7.32
C ARG A 234 2.65 -6.59 6.34
N ILE A 235 1.34 -6.41 6.52
CA ILE A 235 0.28 -6.77 5.59
C ILE A 235 -0.35 -5.46 5.16
N ASP A 236 -0.43 -5.22 3.86
CA ASP A 236 -1.24 -4.17 3.26
C ASP A 236 -2.43 -4.82 2.57
N ILE A 237 -3.64 -4.35 2.82
CA ILE A 237 -4.87 -4.92 2.26
C ILE A 237 -5.42 -3.96 1.21
N ASP A 238 -5.56 -4.46 -0.01
CA ASP A 238 -6.21 -3.75 -1.11
C ASP A 238 -7.73 -3.88 -0.91
N SER A 239 -8.35 -2.88 -0.29
CA SER A 239 -9.79 -2.84 -0.05
C SER A 239 -10.50 -2.02 -1.14
N ASP A 240 -11.52 -2.61 -1.78
CA ASP A 240 -12.43 -1.88 -2.68
C ASP A 240 -13.35 -0.91 -1.92
N SER A 241 -13.42 -1.06 -0.59
CA SER A 241 -14.21 -0.22 0.31
C SER A 241 -13.55 1.12 0.62
N ILE A 242 -12.41 1.44 0.00
CA ILE A 242 -11.73 2.74 0.14
C ILE A 242 -11.35 3.31 -1.22
N ALA A 243 -11.57 4.61 -1.40
CA ALA A 243 -10.98 5.38 -2.49
C ALA A 243 -10.38 6.68 -1.98
N TYR A 244 -9.05 6.82 -2.05
CA TYR A 244 -8.39 8.10 -1.76
C TYR A 244 -8.71 9.12 -2.85
N LEU A 245 -9.12 10.32 -2.49
CA LEU A 245 -9.44 11.36 -3.48
C LEU A 245 -8.21 11.73 -4.33
N SER A 246 -7.00 11.58 -3.77
CA SER A 246 -5.76 11.83 -4.49
C SER A 246 -5.46 10.82 -5.61
N SER A 247 -6.17 9.68 -5.68
CA SER A 247 -6.13 8.74 -6.82
C SER A 247 -7.32 8.88 -7.77
N LEU A 248 -8.30 9.74 -7.47
CA LEU A 248 -9.47 10.00 -8.30
C LEU A 248 -9.28 11.26 -9.14
N GLU A 249 -9.83 11.29 -10.36
CA GLU A 249 -9.84 12.51 -11.16
C GLU A 249 -11.02 13.41 -10.74
N PRO A 250 -10.79 14.70 -10.38
CA PRO A 250 -11.89 15.60 -10.09
C PRO A 250 -12.67 15.94 -11.36
N VAL A 251 -13.98 16.02 -11.24
CA VAL A 251 -14.89 16.41 -12.34
C VAL A 251 -15.01 17.93 -12.49
N GLU A 252 -14.65 18.67 -11.44
CA GLU A 252 -14.56 20.13 -11.49
C GLU A 252 -13.42 20.61 -10.58
N VAL A 253 -12.65 21.58 -11.08
CA VAL A 253 -11.69 22.36 -10.29
C VAL A 253 -11.93 23.84 -10.57
N ARG A 254 -12.22 24.61 -9.54
CA ARG A 254 -12.27 26.08 -9.59
C ARG A 254 -11.32 26.64 -8.56
N GLN A 255 -10.34 27.44 -9.00
CA GLN A 255 -9.42 28.16 -8.14
C GLN A 255 -9.37 29.61 -8.61
N ARG A 256 -9.66 30.56 -7.71
CA ARG A 256 -9.74 32.00 -8.03
C ARG A 256 -9.06 32.83 -6.94
N PRO A 257 -7.72 32.74 -6.79
CA PRO A 257 -6.99 33.54 -5.81
C PRO A 257 -7.20 35.04 -6.08
N GLN A 258 -7.15 35.84 -5.03
CA GLN A 258 -7.46 37.26 -5.12
C GLN A 258 -6.22 38.15 -4.97
N PHE A 259 -5.28 37.78 -4.09
CA PHE A 259 -4.06 38.56 -3.84
C PHE A 259 -2.77 37.75 -4.00
N THR A 260 -2.85 36.42 -4.00
CA THR A 260 -1.69 35.54 -4.13
C THR A 260 -1.49 35.00 -5.55
N VAL A 261 -0.32 34.38 -5.81
CA VAL A 261 -0.05 33.67 -7.06
C VAL A 261 -0.98 32.47 -7.17
N ALA A 262 -1.58 32.28 -8.34
CA ALA A 262 -2.36 31.10 -8.63
C ALA A 262 -1.51 29.83 -8.56
N ARG A 263 -1.72 29.06 -7.50
CA ARG A 263 -1.13 27.75 -7.31
C ARG A 263 -2.16 26.68 -7.65
N GLN A 264 -1.71 25.71 -8.43
CA GLN A 264 -2.53 24.54 -8.72
C GLN A 264 -2.63 23.70 -7.46
N TRP A 265 -3.81 23.17 -7.19
CA TRP A 265 -3.99 22.11 -6.21
C TRP A 265 -3.04 20.94 -6.50
N GLN A 266 -2.69 20.18 -5.47
CA GLN A 266 -1.72 19.10 -5.55
C GLN A 266 -2.28 17.79 -4.99
N ARG A 267 -1.82 16.68 -5.56
CA ARG A 267 -2.09 15.32 -5.06
C ARG A 267 -0.95 14.89 -4.14
N ASN A 268 -1.25 14.42 -2.94
CA ASN A 268 -0.29 13.88 -1.97
C ASN A 268 0.85 14.86 -1.61
N ARG A 269 0.59 16.15 -1.77
CA ARG A 269 1.51 17.27 -1.54
C ARG A 269 0.70 18.49 -1.11
N SER A 270 1.33 19.39 -0.35
CA SER A 270 0.79 20.72 -0.04
C SER A 270 0.66 21.55 -1.31
N VAL A 271 0.02 22.71 -1.23
CA VAL A 271 -0.14 23.63 -2.36
C VAL A 271 1.19 24.16 -2.92
N GLU A 272 2.28 24.11 -2.14
CA GLU A 272 3.66 24.44 -2.56
C GLU A 272 4.42 23.24 -3.14
N GLY A 273 3.81 22.05 -3.17
CA GLY A 273 4.45 20.82 -3.68
C GLY A 273 5.34 20.09 -2.67
N ASN A 274 5.29 20.49 -1.39
CA ASN A 274 5.97 19.81 -0.29
C ASN A 274 5.15 18.62 0.24
N PRO A 275 5.72 17.70 1.04
CA PRO A 275 4.91 16.70 1.76
C PRO A 275 3.86 17.39 2.64
N ILE A 276 2.63 16.87 2.64
CA ILE A 276 1.53 17.36 3.51
C ILE A 276 1.93 17.17 4.97
N ARG A 277 1.93 18.25 5.75
CA ARG A 277 2.34 18.24 7.15
C ARG A 277 1.35 19.03 7.99
N LEU A 278 0.65 18.38 8.90
CA LEU A 278 -0.33 19.04 9.77
C LEU A 278 0.09 18.96 11.24
N LEU A 279 -0.27 19.99 12.00
CA LEU A 279 -0.17 20.00 13.45
C LEU A 279 -1.25 19.10 14.04
N VAL A 280 -0.90 18.02 14.73
CA VAL A 280 -1.85 17.06 15.33
C VAL A 280 -1.65 16.98 16.85
N GLY A 281 -2.70 16.68 17.61
CA GLY A 281 -2.60 16.45 19.05
C GLY A 281 -1.93 15.10 19.35
N LYS A 282 -1.19 15.00 20.46
CA LYS A 282 -0.44 13.78 20.84
C LYS A 282 -1.32 12.53 21.05
N ASP A 283 -2.63 12.71 21.24
CA ASP A 283 -3.61 11.63 21.49
C ASP A 283 -4.66 11.50 20.37
N SER A 284 -4.36 11.91 19.13
CA SER A 284 -5.31 11.94 17.98
C SER A 284 -5.73 10.55 17.44
N ALA A 285 -5.78 9.53 18.30
CA ALA A 285 -6.42 8.24 18.05
C ALA A 285 -7.84 8.15 18.68
N GLY A 286 -8.36 9.22 19.29
CA GLY A 286 -9.69 9.26 19.92
C GLY A 286 -10.76 9.93 19.04
N SER A 287 -11.94 9.31 18.96
CA SER A 287 -13.05 9.60 18.06
C SER A 287 -13.99 10.76 18.48
N ASP A 288 -13.64 11.60 19.45
CA ASP A 288 -14.59 12.56 20.05
C ASP A 288 -14.29 14.05 19.80
N GLY A 289 -13.30 14.38 18.97
CA GLY A 289 -13.18 15.71 18.36
C GLY A 289 -12.94 16.89 19.31
N SER A 290 -12.54 16.67 20.57
CA SER A 290 -12.22 17.74 21.51
C SER A 290 -10.80 17.60 22.08
N LEU A 291 -9.91 18.55 21.76
CA LEU A 291 -8.57 18.62 22.37
C LEU A 291 -8.26 20.05 22.86
N THR A 292 -7.85 20.14 24.13
CA THR A 292 -7.36 21.35 24.79
C THR A 292 -5.89 21.61 24.44
N THR A 293 -5.54 22.87 24.19
CA THR A 293 -4.24 23.40 23.74
C THR A 293 -3.08 23.31 24.76
N ASP A 294 -3.10 22.38 25.70
CA ASP A 294 -2.06 22.23 26.73
C ASP A 294 -0.85 21.45 26.17
N GLY A 295 -0.13 22.08 25.24
CA GLY A 295 1.32 21.90 25.05
C GLY A 295 1.84 20.61 24.42
N LEU A 296 1.01 19.78 23.78
CA LEU A 296 1.47 18.53 23.16
C LEU A 296 0.94 18.33 21.73
N ALA A 297 1.11 19.34 20.87
CA ALA A 297 0.89 19.17 19.43
C ALA A 297 2.21 18.86 18.71
N GLN A 298 2.18 17.98 17.72
CA GLN A 298 3.34 17.59 16.91
C GLN A 298 3.02 17.71 15.42
N VAL A 299 4.03 17.94 14.59
CA VAL A 299 3.85 17.91 13.14
C VAL A 299 3.88 16.47 12.65
N GLN A 300 2.80 16.03 12.01
CA GLN A 300 2.70 14.73 11.36
C GLN A 300 2.73 14.90 9.84
N THR A 301 3.49 14.04 9.16
CA THR A 301 3.51 13.96 7.68
C THR A 301 2.49 12.93 7.21
N PHE A 302 1.76 13.24 6.13
CA PHE A 302 0.76 12.38 5.54
C PHE A 302 1.15 11.98 4.11
N GLU A 303 1.01 10.69 3.79
CA GLU A 303 1.36 10.15 2.46
C GLU A 303 0.28 10.42 1.40
N ASN A 304 -0.98 10.54 1.82
CA ASN A 304 -2.12 10.77 0.96
C ASN A 304 -2.84 12.07 1.33
N GLY A 305 -3.40 12.77 0.35
CA GLY A 305 -4.25 13.94 0.58
C GLY A 305 -4.35 14.86 -0.63
N ILE A 306 -5.08 15.96 -0.45
CA ILE A 306 -5.22 17.05 -1.42
C ILE A 306 -4.73 18.34 -0.77
N GLY A 307 -3.71 18.98 -1.35
CA GLY A 307 -3.27 20.31 -0.95
C GLY A 307 -3.81 21.39 -1.89
N THR A 308 -4.34 22.48 -1.34
CA THR A 308 -4.93 23.58 -2.11
C THR A 308 -4.76 24.91 -1.36
N SER A 309 -5.33 25.99 -1.91
CA SER A 309 -5.46 27.28 -1.23
C SER A 309 -6.92 27.69 -1.07
N SER A 310 -7.18 28.75 -0.30
CA SER A 310 -8.49 29.39 -0.29
C SER A 310 -8.89 29.95 -1.67
N PHE A 311 -10.18 30.25 -1.81
CA PHE A 311 -10.88 30.43 -3.09
C PHE A 311 -10.81 29.21 -4.00
N SER A 312 -10.90 28.01 -3.41
CA SER A 312 -10.91 26.76 -4.16
C SER A 312 -12.18 25.94 -3.97
N ARG A 313 -12.56 25.25 -5.04
CA ARG A 313 -13.59 24.21 -5.07
C ARG A 313 -13.10 23.07 -5.95
N ILE A 314 -13.03 21.86 -5.41
CA ILE A 314 -12.61 20.65 -6.12
C ILE A 314 -13.71 19.60 -5.94
N VAL A 315 -14.31 19.12 -7.02
CA VAL A 315 -15.46 18.21 -7.01
C VAL A 315 -15.06 16.82 -7.50
N PHE A 316 -15.47 15.80 -6.77
CA PHE A 316 -15.25 14.38 -7.08
C PHE A 316 -16.59 13.64 -7.18
N GLU A 317 -16.66 12.65 -8.07
CA GLU A 317 -17.81 11.76 -8.15
C GLU A 317 -17.71 10.61 -7.14
N ASN A 318 -18.84 10.32 -6.49
CA ASN A 318 -19.02 9.14 -5.65
C ASN A 318 -19.62 7.98 -6.49
N THR A 319 -18.79 7.38 -7.35
CA THR A 319 -19.26 6.40 -8.36
C THR A 319 -19.52 4.98 -7.85
N LYS A 320 -19.10 4.67 -6.62
CA LYS A 320 -19.16 3.31 -6.05
C LYS A 320 -20.07 3.21 -4.82
N ASP A 321 -21.04 4.11 -4.70
CA ASP A 321 -21.99 4.17 -3.59
C ASP A 321 -21.29 4.17 -2.22
N PHE A 322 -20.19 4.93 -2.09
CA PHE A 322 -19.55 5.12 -0.80
C PHE A 322 -20.48 5.87 0.15
N SER A 323 -20.43 5.53 1.43
CA SER A 323 -21.32 6.05 2.47
C SER A 323 -20.63 7.06 3.39
N ARG A 324 -19.29 7.09 3.44
CA ARG A 324 -18.54 8.02 4.30
C ARG A 324 -17.44 8.76 3.56
N PHE A 325 -17.21 10.01 3.94
CA PHE A 325 -16.04 10.80 3.57
C PHE A 325 -15.21 11.13 4.81
N LEU A 326 -13.94 10.73 4.83
CA LEU A 326 -13.03 11.00 5.94
C LEU A 326 -11.82 11.80 5.47
N ALA A 327 -11.37 12.74 6.29
CA ALA A 327 -10.12 13.48 6.10
C ALA A 327 -9.58 14.00 7.44
N THR A 328 -8.29 14.33 7.48
CA THR A 328 -7.70 15.23 8.49
C THR A 328 -7.50 16.59 7.83
N VAL A 329 -8.17 17.62 8.32
CA VAL A 329 -8.19 18.95 7.71
C VAL A 329 -7.39 19.95 8.54
N GLY A 330 -6.61 20.78 7.88
CA GLY A 330 -5.73 21.74 8.54
C GLY A 330 -5.05 22.69 7.54
N ILE A 331 -4.29 23.64 8.06
CA ILE A 331 -3.34 24.43 7.26
C ILE A 331 -1.95 23.80 7.42
N ASP A 332 -1.21 23.66 6.32
CA ASP A 332 0.10 23.01 6.31
C ASP A 332 1.09 23.73 7.23
N ALA A 333 1.88 22.96 7.98
CA ALA A 333 2.89 23.44 8.91
C ALA A 333 3.99 24.29 8.24
N GLU A 334 4.12 24.26 6.90
CA GLU A 334 4.99 25.15 6.14
C GLU A 334 4.61 26.64 6.26
N THR A 335 3.38 26.95 6.69
CA THR A 335 2.94 28.33 6.92
C THR A 335 3.39 28.88 8.27
N GLU A 336 4.07 28.07 9.10
CA GLU A 336 4.59 28.45 10.42
C GLU A 336 3.53 29.06 11.37
N GLY A 337 2.28 28.57 11.26
CA GLY A 337 1.17 29.02 12.10
C GLY A 337 0.32 30.14 11.50
N HIS A 338 0.63 30.57 10.26
CA HIS A 338 -0.16 31.55 9.52
C HIS A 338 -1.26 30.90 8.66
N GLY A 339 -2.21 31.72 8.20
CA GLY A 339 -3.36 31.28 7.42
C GLY A 339 -4.64 31.22 8.25
N ASP A 340 -5.76 31.47 7.58
CA ASP A 340 -7.10 31.52 8.16
C ASP A 340 -8.12 31.30 7.04
N CYS A 341 -8.80 30.15 7.04
CA CYS A 341 -9.76 29.78 6.00
C CYS A 341 -11.02 29.13 6.57
N GLU A 342 -12.11 29.17 5.82
CA GLU A 342 -13.30 28.38 6.07
C GLU A 342 -13.27 27.16 5.15
N MET A 343 -13.14 25.96 5.72
CA MET A 343 -13.13 24.71 4.98
C MET A 343 -14.50 24.07 5.03
N ARG A 344 -15.00 23.57 3.89
CA ARG A 344 -16.32 22.94 3.77
C ARG A 344 -16.30 21.68 2.93
N VAL A 345 -17.12 20.73 3.33
CA VAL A 345 -17.51 19.57 2.51
C VAL A 345 -18.94 19.81 2.06
N GLU A 346 -19.18 19.82 0.75
CA GLU A 346 -20.52 19.86 0.19
C GLU A 346 -20.85 18.55 -0.53
N GLY A 347 -22.06 18.05 -0.33
CA GLY A 347 -22.63 16.92 -1.07
C GLY A 347 -23.79 17.38 -1.94
N ASP A 348 -23.69 17.16 -3.26
CA ASP A 348 -24.70 17.58 -4.24
C ASP A 348 -25.15 19.06 -4.08
N GLY A 349 -24.20 19.92 -3.69
CA GLY A 349 -24.41 21.36 -3.47
C GLY A 349 -24.94 21.75 -2.08
N ILE A 350 -25.12 20.80 -1.17
CA ILE A 350 -25.52 21.04 0.22
C ILE A 350 -24.29 20.93 1.13
N THR A 351 -24.05 21.92 1.99
CA THR A 351 -22.98 21.85 2.99
C THR A 351 -23.27 20.75 4.01
N LEU A 352 -22.41 19.73 4.05
CA LEU A 352 -22.46 18.62 4.99
C LEU A 352 -21.58 18.87 6.22
N TRP A 353 -20.48 19.60 6.04
CA TRP A 353 -19.56 19.99 7.09
C TRP A 353 -18.91 21.34 6.77
N SER A 354 -18.65 22.15 7.79
CA SER A 354 -18.01 23.48 7.69
C SER A 354 -17.26 23.77 8.98
N GLN A 355 -16.04 24.28 8.87
CA GLN A 355 -15.31 24.81 10.00
C GLN A 355 -14.27 25.85 9.57
N ARG A 356 -14.13 26.89 10.38
CA ARG A 356 -12.99 27.82 10.29
C ARG A 356 -11.73 27.17 10.86
N VAL A 357 -10.64 27.23 10.10
CA VAL A 357 -9.34 26.62 10.42
C VAL A 357 -8.25 27.67 10.30
N ARG A 358 -7.40 27.78 11.33
CA ARG A 358 -6.25 28.67 11.37
C ARG A 358 -4.93 27.90 11.39
N GLY A 359 -3.85 28.53 10.96
CA GLY A 359 -2.52 27.90 10.93
C GLY A 359 -2.01 27.43 12.29
N SER A 360 -2.47 28.07 13.38
CA SER A 360 -2.14 27.69 14.75
C SER A 360 -2.98 26.53 15.30
N ASP A 361 -4.05 26.14 14.60
CA ASP A 361 -4.99 25.15 15.10
C ASP A 361 -4.42 23.74 14.93
N VAL A 362 -4.80 22.86 15.85
CA VAL A 362 -4.62 21.43 15.66
C VAL A 362 -5.57 20.97 14.56
N ALA A 363 -5.06 20.16 13.63
CA ALA A 363 -5.84 19.61 12.54
C ALA A 363 -6.98 18.74 13.05
N VAL A 364 -8.09 18.79 12.33
CA VAL A 364 -9.36 18.18 12.73
C VAL A 364 -9.59 16.93 11.90
N GLN A 365 -9.88 15.80 12.56
CA GLN A 365 -10.39 14.62 11.86
C GLN A 365 -11.89 14.80 11.61
N ILE A 366 -12.30 14.63 10.36
CA ILE A 366 -13.70 14.70 9.94
C ILE A 366 -14.14 13.35 9.41
N ASP A 367 -15.39 13.01 9.71
CA ASP A 367 -16.08 11.82 9.22
C ASP A 367 -17.53 12.21 8.89
N VAL A 368 -17.81 12.32 7.60
CA VAL A 368 -19.04 12.90 7.03
C VAL A 368 -19.85 11.79 6.36
N ASP A 369 -21.14 11.70 6.69
CA ASP A 369 -22.08 10.83 5.98
C ASP A 369 -22.32 11.38 4.57
N ILE A 370 -22.06 10.55 3.57
CA ILE A 370 -22.26 10.85 2.15
C ILE A 370 -23.17 9.81 1.48
N SER A 371 -23.94 9.06 2.27
CA SER A 371 -24.87 8.05 1.78
C SER A 371 -25.88 8.65 0.79
N GLY A 372 -25.91 8.11 -0.43
CA GLY A 372 -26.78 8.59 -1.51
C GLY A 372 -26.34 9.92 -2.16
N ILE A 373 -25.20 10.49 -1.76
CA ILE A 373 -24.62 11.70 -2.38
C ILE A 373 -23.83 11.30 -3.62
N SER A 374 -24.10 11.97 -4.74
CA SER A 374 -23.46 11.66 -6.03
C SER A 374 -22.13 12.38 -6.24
N GLN A 375 -22.00 13.60 -5.71
CA GLN A 375 -20.80 14.42 -5.83
C GLN A 375 -20.39 15.05 -4.51
N ILE A 376 -19.09 15.02 -4.22
CA ILE A 376 -18.50 15.68 -3.05
C ILE A 376 -17.58 16.79 -3.51
N ALA A 377 -17.79 18.00 -2.99
CA ALA A 377 -16.93 19.14 -3.21
C ALA A 377 -16.13 19.47 -1.94
N LEU A 378 -14.81 19.56 -2.10
CA LEU A 378 -13.90 20.16 -1.14
C LEU A 378 -13.83 21.65 -1.44
N VAL A 379 -14.28 22.49 -0.50
CA VAL A 379 -14.33 23.94 -0.66
C VAL A 379 -13.46 24.61 0.39
N VAL A 380 -12.65 25.57 -0.02
CA VAL A 380 -11.86 26.41 0.87
C VAL A 380 -12.15 27.86 0.52
N ASP A 381 -12.85 28.54 1.41
CA ASP A 381 -13.13 29.97 1.33
C ASP A 381 -12.12 30.74 2.21
N PRO A 382 -11.77 31.99 1.86
CA PRO A 382 -10.85 32.79 2.68
C PRO A 382 -11.47 33.13 4.04
N GLY A 383 -10.61 33.28 5.05
CA GLY A 383 -10.98 33.85 6.35
C GLY A 383 -10.87 35.38 6.37
N GLU A 384 -10.51 35.93 7.52
CA GLU A 384 -10.40 37.38 7.72
C GLU A 384 -9.18 37.99 7.01
N GLN A 385 -8.19 37.16 6.65
CA GLN A 385 -6.92 37.59 6.05
C GLN A 385 -6.85 37.37 4.53
N PHE A 386 -7.99 37.25 3.86
CA PHE A 386 -8.10 36.91 2.44
C PHE A 386 -7.40 35.58 2.14
N ASP A 387 -6.54 35.49 1.12
CA ASP A 387 -5.85 34.26 0.69
C ASP A 387 -4.39 34.15 1.17
N LEU A 388 -4.01 34.91 2.20
CA LEU A 388 -2.64 34.94 2.69
C LEU A 388 -2.31 33.72 3.56
N ALA A 389 -1.38 32.89 3.09
CA ALA A 389 -0.90 31.69 3.77
C ALA A 389 -1.98 30.61 4.03
N ASP A 390 -3.09 30.65 3.30
CA ASP A 390 -4.15 29.64 3.39
C ASP A 390 -3.76 28.36 2.66
N HIS A 391 -2.68 27.70 3.08
CA HIS A 391 -2.21 26.45 2.48
C HIS A 391 -3.00 25.28 3.07
N ALA A 392 -4.27 25.18 2.67
CA ALA A 392 -5.23 24.24 3.22
C ALA A 392 -5.00 22.82 2.67
N ASP A 393 -4.96 21.84 3.58
CA ASP A 393 -4.79 20.43 3.25
C ASP A 393 -5.97 19.60 3.73
N TRP A 394 -6.39 18.67 2.86
CA TRP A 394 -7.30 17.57 3.13
C TRP A 394 -6.48 16.28 3.21
N ALA A 395 -5.76 16.08 4.30
CA ALA A 395 -4.90 14.92 4.50
C ALA A 395 -5.73 13.62 4.64
N ARG A 396 -5.26 12.53 4.04
CA ARG A 396 -5.94 11.22 3.96
C ARG A 396 -7.40 11.30 3.48
N ALA A 397 -7.75 12.31 2.69
CA ALA A 397 -9.07 12.47 2.12
C ALA A 397 -9.48 11.23 1.32
N ARG A 398 -10.56 10.56 1.74
CA ARG A 398 -11.00 9.29 1.18
C ARG A 398 -12.50 9.06 1.32
N PHE A 399 -13.05 8.33 0.37
CA PHE A 399 -14.38 7.73 0.49
C PHE A 399 -14.27 6.32 1.06
N LEU A 400 -15.20 5.96 1.93
CA LEU A 400 -15.32 4.62 2.51
C LEU A 400 -16.69 4.02 2.27
N LYS A 401 -16.69 2.70 2.05
CA LYS A 401 -17.89 1.87 2.06
C LYS A 401 -17.95 1.18 3.42
N THR A 402 -19.06 1.37 4.13
CA THR A 402 -19.23 0.81 5.48
C THR A 402 -20.18 -0.39 5.54
N GLU A 403 -20.71 -0.82 4.38
CA GLU A 403 -21.65 -1.95 4.23
C GLU A 403 -21.32 -2.88 3.06
#